data_AF-A0AAU8LZT1-F1
#
_entry.id   AF-A0AAU8LZT1-F1
#
_cell.length_a   1.000
_cell.length_b   1.000
_cell.length_c   1.000
_cell.angle_alpha   90.00
_cell.angle_beta   90.00
_cell.angle_gamma   90.00
#
_symmetry.space_group_name_H-M   'P 1'
#
loop_
_entity.id
_entity.type
_entity.pdbx_description
1 polymer ?
#
loop_
_entity_poly.entity_id
_entity_poly.type
_entity_poly.pdbx_seq_one_letter_code
_entity_poly.pdbx_strand_id
1 'polypeptide(L)'
;MGLYEILSLLVSALTPLIVLALGLLINKNLEKSKLAYLQDKEWQVRWAETFLTRAIKFEENISVIVTSLSRLQHMPQEQDKKGKSEEEIVRSIDQGINNLLYLEWDIQNFAQFADDGKEVIDKGKELTKKINTMLREKKGNFEDIRKIQFEYNKAVRRAHSQMLKAKE
;
A
#
# COMPACT_ATOMS: atom_id res chain seq x y z
N MET A 1 -1.95 9.38 -74.29
CA MET A 1 -2.21 9.12 -72.87
C MET A 1 -2.80 10.39 -72.29
N GLY A 2 -4.09 10.34 -71.94
CA GLY A 2 -4.81 11.52 -71.45
C GLY A 2 -4.29 11.94 -70.08
N LEU A 3 -4.37 13.23 -69.76
CA LEU A 3 -3.96 13.79 -68.46
C LEU A 3 -4.59 13.04 -67.27
N TYR A 4 -5.81 12.53 -67.48
CA TYR A 4 -6.55 11.68 -66.54
C TYR A 4 -5.88 10.32 -66.24
N GLU A 5 -5.32 9.66 -67.25
CA GLU A 5 -4.67 8.36 -67.10
C GLU A 5 -3.39 8.49 -66.27
N ILE A 6 -2.61 9.55 -66.51
CA ILE A 6 -1.38 9.86 -65.76
C ILE A 6 -1.72 10.16 -64.29
N LEU A 7 -2.78 10.94 -64.04
CA LEU A 7 -3.29 11.23 -62.70
C LEU A 7 -3.77 9.97 -61.97
N SER A 8 -4.52 9.11 -62.66
CA SER A 8 -5.01 7.85 -62.08
C SER A 8 -3.85 6.90 -61.71
N LEU A 9 -2.79 6.88 -62.52
CA LEU A 9 -1.59 6.07 -62.27
C LEU A 9 -0.76 6.61 -61.10
N LEU A 10 -0.67 7.94 -60.97
CA LEU A 10 -0.03 8.59 -59.83
C LEU A 10 -0.79 8.32 -58.53
N VAL A 11 -2.12 8.43 -58.55
CA VAL A 11 -2.95 8.15 -57.36
C VAL A 11 -2.85 6.69 -56.93
N SER A 12 -2.90 5.74 -57.87
CA SER A 12 -2.79 4.31 -57.55
C SER A 12 -1.40 3.91 -57.04
N ALA A 13 -0.34 4.60 -57.48
CA ALA A 13 1.02 4.40 -56.97
C ALA A 13 1.27 5.08 -55.61
N LEU A 14 0.70 6.28 -55.38
CA LEU A 14 0.88 7.03 -54.13
C LEU A 14 0.04 6.50 -52.97
N THR A 15 -1.15 5.96 -53.25
CA THR A 15 -2.04 5.40 -52.21
C THR A 15 -1.35 4.36 -51.31
N PRO A 16 -0.69 3.31 -51.83
CA PRO A 16 0.00 2.33 -50.97
C PRO A 16 1.17 2.94 -50.18
N LEU A 17 1.87 3.95 -50.73
CA LEU A 17 2.94 4.66 -50.02
C LEU A 17 2.40 5.49 -48.85
N ILE A 18 1.28 6.19 -49.04
CA ILE A 18 0.61 6.97 -47.99
C ILE A 18 0.07 6.02 -46.91
N VAL A 19 -0.57 4.91 -47.30
CA VAL A 19 -1.07 3.90 -46.36
C VAL A 19 0.09 3.29 -45.56
N LEU A 20 1.23 2.99 -46.19
CA LEU A 20 2.43 2.51 -45.50
C LEU A 20 2.96 3.55 -44.50
N ALA A 21 3.08 4.82 -44.92
CA ALA A 21 3.55 5.90 -44.04
C ALA A 21 2.63 6.10 -42.83
N LEU A 22 1.31 6.11 -43.04
CA LEU A 22 0.32 6.18 -41.96
C LEU A 22 0.40 4.95 -41.05
N GLY A 23 0.52 3.75 -41.62
CA GLY A 23 0.67 2.51 -40.86
C GLY A 23 1.90 2.53 -39.94
N LEU A 24 3.04 3.00 -40.44
CA LEU A 24 4.27 3.16 -39.64
C LEU A 24 4.11 4.20 -38.53
N LEU A 25 3.47 5.33 -38.81
CA LEU A 25 3.20 6.36 -37.80
C LEU A 25 2.26 5.87 -36.71
N ILE A 26 1.18 5.18 -37.09
CA ILE A 26 0.22 4.56 -36.15
C ILE A 26 0.94 3.51 -35.29
N ASN A 27 1.73 2.63 -35.91
CA ASN A 27 2.45 1.59 -35.16
C ASN A 27 3.43 2.19 -34.15
N LYS A 28 4.19 3.21 -34.54
CA LYS A 28 5.12 3.91 -33.64
C LYS A 28 4.39 4.59 -32.48
N ASN A 29 3.22 5.17 -32.72
CA ASN A 29 2.42 5.79 -31.66
C ASN A 29 1.79 4.74 -30.73
N LEU A 30 1.35 3.60 -31.26
CA LEU A 30 0.84 2.48 -30.47
C LEU A 30 1.94 1.88 -29.59
N GLU A 31 3.15 1.69 -30.10
CA GLU A 31 4.28 1.20 -29.33
C GLU A 31 4.63 2.16 -28.18
N LYS A 32 4.68 3.47 -28.44
CA LYS A 32 4.89 4.48 -27.39
C LYS A 32 3.79 4.45 -26.33
N SER A 33 2.52 4.40 -26.76
CA SER A 33 1.38 4.38 -25.85
C SER A 33 1.35 3.10 -25.01
N LYS A 34 1.69 1.95 -25.62
CA LYS A 34 1.82 0.67 -24.92
C LYS A 34 2.95 0.73 -23.89
N LEU A 35 4.10 1.31 -24.24
CA LEU A 35 5.24 1.40 -23.32
C LEU A 35 4.92 2.30 -22.12
N ALA A 36 4.29 3.46 -22.34
CA ALA A 36 3.82 4.33 -21.26
C ALA A 36 2.83 3.59 -20.34
N TYR A 37 1.81 2.96 -20.92
CA TYR A 37 0.84 2.17 -20.15
C TYR A 37 1.48 1.05 -19.32
N LEU A 38 2.50 0.37 -19.86
CA LEU A 38 3.23 -0.67 -19.12
C LEU A 38 3.99 -0.08 -17.93
N GLN A 39 4.61 1.09 -18.10
CA GLN A 39 5.32 1.78 -17.01
C GLN A 39 4.35 2.23 -15.91
N ASP A 40 3.20 2.79 -16.28
CA ASP A 40 2.17 3.21 -15.32
C ASP A 40 1.62 2.01 -14.54
N LYS A 41 1.41 0.88 -15.23
CA LYS A 41 0.99 -0.38 -14.59
C LYS A 41 2.05 -0.93 -13.65
N GLU A 42 3.33 -0.87 -14.01
CA GLU A 42 4.42 -1.28 -13.11
C GLU A 42 4.44 -0.41 -11.84
N TRP A 43 4.28 0.90 -12.01
CA TRP A 43 4.24 1.85 -10.89
C TRP A 43 3.06 1.56 -9.95
N GLN A 44 1.88 1.34 -10.51
CA GLN A 44 0.66 0.98 -9.79
C GLN A 44 0.85 -0.30 -8.96
N VAL A 45 1.41 -1.35 -9.57
CA VAL A 45 1.68 -2.63 -8.88
C VAL A 45 2.67 -2.41 -7.73
N ARG A 46 3.78 -1.72 -8.00
CA ARG A 46 4.81 -1.45 -6.99
C ARG A 46 4.26 -0.66 -5.80
N TRP A 47 3.36 0.28 -6.05
CA TRP A 47 2.70 1.05 -5.00
C TRP A 47 1.74 0.22 -4.17
N ALA A 48 0.91 -0.60 -4.81
CA ALA A 48 0.01 -1.52 -4.11
C ALA A 48 0.80 -2.51 -3.23
N GLU A 49 1.88 -3.09 -3.75
CA GLU A 49 2.75 -4.02 -3.01
C GLU A 49 3.45 -3.33 -1.84
N THR A 50 3.94 -2.10 -2.05
CA THR A 50 4.58 -1.31 -0.99
C THR A 50 3.58 -0.99 0.11
N PHE A 51 2.38 -0.53 -0.25
CA PHE A 51 1.28 -0.30 0.68
C PHE A 51 0.99 -1.54 1.54
N LEU A 52 0.79 -2.69 0.90
CA LEU A 52 0.49 -3.94 1.59
C LEU A 52 1.62 -4.34 2.54
N THR A 53 2.88 -4.20 2.10
CA THR A 53 4.05 -4.48 2.93
C THR A 53 4.11 -3.58 4.17
N ARG A 54 3.80 -2.28 4.02
CA ARG A 54 3.74 -1.35 5.16
C ARG A 54 2.59 -1.69 6.11
N ALA A 55 1.43 -2.05 5.57
CA ALA A 55 0.27 -2.45 6.35
C ALA A 55 0.49 -3.73 7.17
N ILE A 56 1.18 -4.73 6.59
CA ILE A 56 1.57 -5.96 7.30
C ILE A 56 2.55 -5.64 8.42
N LYS A 57 3.59 -4.84 8.15
CA LYS A 57 4.55 -4.44 9.19
C LYS A 57 3.89 -3.66 10.33
N PHE A 58 2.85 -2.88 10.02
CA PHE A 58 2.07 -2.19 11.04
C PHE A 58 1.40 -3.21 11.97
N GLU A 59 0.71 -4.21 11.42
CA GLU A 59 0.07 -5.29 12.19
C GLU A 59 1.07 -6.09 13.04
N GLU A 60 2.25 -6.37 12.49
CA GLU A 60 3.33 -7.05 13.22
C GLU A 60 3.76 -6.25 14.46
N ASN A 61 3.96 -4.93 14.32
CA ASN A 61 4.33 -4.07 15.45
C ASN A 61 3.20 -3.98 16.50
N ILE A 62 1.93 -3.95 16.08
CA ILE A 62 0.79 -4.05 17.02
C ILE A 62 0.90 -5.34 17.83
N SER A 63 1.15 -6.47 17.17
CA SER A 63 1.25 -7.78 17.80
C SER A 63 2.43 -7.86 18.77
N VAL A 64 3.58 -7.29 18.42
CA VAL A 64 4.75 -7.17 19.32
C VAL A 64 4.40 -6.38 20.57
N ILE A 65 3.72 -5.23 20.44
CA ILE A 65 3.34 -4.40 21.58
C ILE A 65 2.34 -5.14 22.48
N VAL A 66 1.29 -5.73 21.90
CA VAL A 66 0.26 -6.45 22.64
C VAL A 66 0.84 -7.63 23.42
N THR A 67 1.69 -8.44 22.77
CA THR A 67 2.32 -9.60 23.41
C THR A 67 3.33 -9.17 24.48
N SER A 68 4.10 -8.10 24.23
CA SER A 68 5.00 -7.49 25.22
C SER A 68 4.24 -6.97 26.45
N LEU A 69 3.10 -6.31 26.25
CA LEU A 69 2.23 -5.85 27.33
C LEU A 69 1.65 -7.01 28.14
N SER A 70 1.18 -8.06 27.46
CA SER A 70 0.71 -9.27 28.12
C SER A 70 1.83 -9.91 28.95
N ARG A 71 3.06 -10.00 28.40
CA ARG A 71 4.22 -10.53 29.13
C ARG A 71 4.54 -9.71 30.38
N LEU A 72 4.48 -8.38 30.31
CA LEU A 72 4.66 -7.50 31.48
C LEU A 72 3.62 -7.76 32.57
N GLN A 73 2.35 -8.02 32.19
CA GLN A 73 1.29 -8.29 33.16
C GLN A 73 1.47 -9.62 33.91
N HIS A 74 2.09 -10.62 33.28
CA HIS A 74 2.26 -11.97 33.84
C HIS A 74 3.64 -12.20 34.49
N MET A 75 4.50 -11.18 34.56
CA MET A 75 5.84 -11.32 35.14
C MET A 75 5.80 -11.51 36.67
N PRO A 76 6.46 -12.56 37.23
CA PRO A 76 6.58 -12.75 38.67
C PRO A 76 7.32 -11.59 39.37
N GLN A 77 6.94 -11.27 40.61
CA GLN A 77 7.54 -10.18 41.40
C GLN A 77 8.88 -10.52 42.10
N GLU A 78 9.75 -11.37 41.54
CA GLU A 78 11.04 -11.67 42.19
C GLU A 78 12.11 -10.61 41.89
N GLN A 79 12.81 -10.14 42.94
CA GLN A 79 13.46 -8.82 43.00
C GLN A 79 14.78 -8.64 42.24
N ASP A 80 15.55 -9.70 41.93
CA ASP A 80 16.96 -9.50 41.50
C ASP A 80 17.25 -9.66 39.99
N LYS A 81 16.37 -10.32 39.22
CA LYS A 81 16.53 -10.46 37.74
C LYS A 81 15.55 -9.59 36.93
N LYS A 82 14.66 -8.87 37.62
CA LYS A 82 13.52 -8.17 37.02
C LYS A 82 13.93 -6.91 36.25
N GLY A 83 14.86 -6.11 36.79
CA GLY A 83 15.21 -4.81 36.22
C GLY A 83 15.64 -4.88 34.75
N LYS A 84 16.55 -5.80 34.41
CA LYS A 84 17.04 -5.94 33.02
C LYS A 84 15.98 -6.48 32.07
N SER A 85 15.22 -7.50 32.46
CA SER A 85 14.22 -8.12 31.58
C SER A 85 12.97 -7.25 31.40
N GLU A 86 12.57 -6.50 32.41
CA GLU A 86 11.47 -5.53 32.33
C GLU A 86 11.85 -4.35 31.43
N GLU A 87 13.06 -3.78 31.61
CA GLU A 87 13.58 -2.73 30.74
C GLU A 87 13.64 -3.15 29.26
N GLU A 88 14.05 -4.39 28.97
CA GLU A 88 14.06 -4.93 27.61
C GLU A 88 12.66 -4.96 26.98
N ILE A 89 11.64 -5.36 27.76
CA ILE A 89 10.26 -5.40 27.26
C ILE A 89 9.71 -3.98 27.05
N VAL A 90 9.99 -3.05 27.96
CA VAL A 90 9.60 -1.64 27.81
C VAL A 90 10.26 -1.03 26.57
N ARG A 91 11.57 -1.27 26.35
CA ARG A 91 12.25 -0.81 25.13
C ARG A 91 11.64 -1.39 23.86
N SER A 92 11.24 -2.65 23.88
CA SER A 92 10.55 -3.30 22.74
C SER A 92 9.20 -2.64 22.45
N ILE A 93 8.44 -2.29 23.49
CA ILE A 93 7.18 -1.55 23.36
C ILE A 93 7.43 -0.16 22.76
N ASP A 94 8.39 0.60 23.30
CA ASP A 94 8.71 1.95 22.82
C ASP A 94 9.17 1.93 21.36
N GLN A 95 10.02 0.96 21.00
CA GLN A 95 10.44 0.76 19.62
C GLN A 95 9.25 0.41 18.71
N GLY A 96 8.35 -0.47 19.17
CA GLY A 96 7.12 -0.81 18.47
C GLY A 96 6.25 0.43 18.21
N ILE A 97 6.06 1.30 19.21
CA ILE A 97 5.26 2.52 19.08
C ILE A 97 5.87 3.47 18.06
N ASN A 98 7.19 3.70 18.13
CA ASN A 98 7.88 4.55 17.17
C ASN A 98 7.74 4.02 15.73
N ASN A 99 7.85 2.70 15.56
CA ASN A 99 7.62 2.06 14.27
C ASN A 99 6.16 2.22 13.80
N LEU A 100 5.19 2.09 14.70
CA LEU A 100 3.77 2.30 14.35
C LEU A 100 3.53 3.70 13.82
N LEU A 101 4.05 4.74 14.49
CA LEU A 101 3.88 6.13 14.05
C LEU A 101 4.48 6.37 12.67
N TYR A 102 5.67 5.83 12.42
CA TYR A 102 6.32 5.87 11.11
C TYR A 102 5.50 5.14 10.05
N LEU A 103 5.01 3.94 10.36
CA LEU A 103 4.23 3.12 9.42
C LEU A 103 2.86 3.72 9.15
N GLU A 104 2.22 4.34 10.15
CA GLU A 104 0.95 5.04 10.01
C GLU A 104 1.07 6.20 9.00
N TRP A 105 2.17 6.95 9.08
CA TRP A 105 2.49 7.99 8.10
C TRP A 105 2.70 7.43 6.69
N ASP A 106 3.52 6.38 6.55
CA ASP A 106 3.74 5.72 5.25
C ASP A 106 2.42 5.20 4.66
N ILE A 107 1.62 4.49 5.46
CA ILE A 107 0.33 3.93 5.04
C ILE A 107 -0.61 5.04 4.57
N GLN A 108 -0.68 6.17 5.28
CA GLN A 108 -1.50 7.31 4.86
C GLN A 108 -1.10 7.83 3.47
N ASN A 109 0.19 7.88 3.17
CA ASN A 109 0.69 8.34 1.86
C ASN A 109 0.33 7.39 0.72
N PHE A 110 0.24 6.09 0.96
CA PHE A 110 -0.15 5.13 -0.09
C PHE A 110 -1.66 4.90 -0.15
N ALA A 111 -2.35 4.95 0.98
CA ALA A 111 -3.78 4.68 1.06
C ALA A 111 -4.62 5.71 0.28
N GLN A 112 -4.11 6.93 0.06
CA GLN A 112 -4.82 7.96 -0.71
C GLN A 112 -5.15 7.56 -2.17
N PHE A 113 -4.50 6.52 -2.71
CA PHE A 113 -4.76 6.00 -4.05
C PHE A 113 -5.86 4.92 -4.09
N ALA A 114 -6.58 4.72 -2.97
CA ALA A 114 -7.71 3.83 -2.86
C ALA A 114 -8.92 4.57 -2.26
N ASP A 115 -10.12 4.32 -2.77
CA ASP A 115 -11.35 4.89 -2.23
C ASP A 115 -11.57 4.48 -0.75
N ASP A 116 -11.26 3.21 -0.43
CA ASP A 116 -11.33 2.67 0.93
C ASP A 116 -10.10 3.04 1.78
N GLY A 117 -9.15 3.81 1.24
CA GLY A 117 -7.93 4.21 1.93
C GLY A 117 -8.18 4.99 3.22
N LYS A 118 -9.24 5.79 3.25
CA LYS A 118 -9.65 6.51 4.45
C LYS A 118 -10.02 5.57 5.60
N GLU A 119 -10.70 4.47 5.31
CA GLU A 119 -11.08 3.50 6.33
C GLU A 119 -9.85 2.80 6.93
N VAL A 120 -8.84 2.53 6.11
CA VAL A 120 -7.54 2.00 6.58
C VAL A 120 -6.89 2.97 7.57
N ILE A 121 -6.85 4.26 7.22
CA ILE A 121 -6.28 5.32 8.06
C ILE A 121 -7.06 5.44 9.38
N ASP A 122 -8.38 5.47 9.32
CA ASP A 122 -9.24 5.62 10.50
C ASP A 122 -9.09 4.42 11.44
N LYS A 123 -9.02 3.20 10.91
CA LYS A 123 -8.78 1.98 11.71
C LYS A 123 -7.37 1.89 12.26
N GLY A 124 -6.36 2.35 11.51
CA GLY A 124 -4.98 2.48 12.00
C GLY A 124 -4.90 3.43 13.21
N LYS A 125 -5.53 4.61 13.10
CA LYS A 125 -5.65 5.58 14.20
C LYS A 125 -6.37 5.02 15.41
N GLU A 126 -7.46 4.27 15.18
CA GLU A 126 -8.21 3.60 16.24
C GLU A 126 -7.34 2.61 17.02
N LEU A 127 -6.52 1.81 16.32
CA LEU A 127 -5.54 0.90 16.93
C LEU A 127 -4.48 1.64 17.75
N THR A 128 -3.81 2.62 17.15
CA THR A 128 -2.77 3.43 17.82
C THR A 128 -3.34 4.08 19.09
N LYS A 129 -4.54 4.66 19.01
CA LYS A 129 -5.22 5.28 20.14
C LYS A 129 -5.55 4.26 21.25
N LYS A 130 -6.05 3.08 20.88
CA LYS A 130 -6.39 2.02 21.86
C LYS A 130 -5.14 1.52 22.58
N ILE A 131 -4.04 1.32 21.87
CA ILE A 131 -2.75 0.93 22.45
C ILE A 131 -2.23 2.00 23.41
N ASN A 132 -2.21 3.27 22.98
CA ASN A 132 -1.78 4.37 23.82
C ASN A 132 -2.62 4.51 25.10
N THR A 133 -3.93 4.27 24.98
CA THR A 133 -4.85 4.24 26.13
C THR A 133 -4.48 3.09 27.09
N MET A 134 -4.24 1.89 26.57
CA MET A 134 -3.83 0.73 27.38
C MET A 134 -2.49 0.93 28.09
N LEU A 135 -1.54 1.57 27.42
CA LEU A 135 -0.23 1.90 28.01
C LEU A 135 -0.37 2.90 29.15
N ARG A 136 -1.14 3.97 28.94
CA ARG A 136 -1.37 5.01 29.96
C ARG A 136 -2.12 4.47 31.17
N GLU A 137 -3.16 3.68 30.94
CA GLU A 137 -4.06 3.19 31.99
C GLU A 137 -3.54 1.89 32.63
N LYS A 138 -2.51 1.26 32.04
CA LYS A 138 -1.96 -0.05 32.41
C LYS A 138 -3.02 -1.15 32.51
N LYS A 139 -4.15 -0.94 31.82
CA LYS A 139 -5.35 -1.78 31.83
C LYS A 139 -5.97 -1.76 30.45
N GLY A 140 -6.65 -2.84 30.08
CA GLY A 140 -7.41 -2.89 28.86
C GLY A 140 -7.73 -4.31 28.42
N ASN A 141 -8.62 -4.41 27.45
CA ASN A 141 -9.03 -5.67 26.87
C ASN A 141 -8.29 -5.91 25.55
N PHE A 142 -7.41 -6.91 25.53
CA PHE A 142 -6.69 -7.29 24.31
C PHE A 142 -7.63 -7.79 23.20
N GLU A 143 -8.80 -8.34 23.56
CA GLU A 143 -9.78 -8.78 22.56
C GLU A 143 -10.39 -7.60 21.79
N ASP A 144 -10.48 -6.40 22.40
CA ASP A 144 -10.90 -5.20 21.69
C ASP A 144 -9.88 -4.82 20.60
N ILE A 145 -8.58 -4.89 20.92
CA ILE A 145 -7.51 -4.61 19.94
C ILE A 145 -7.60 -5.61 18.80
N ARG A 146 -7.74 -6.91 19.11
CA ARG A 146 -7.85 -7.96 18.10
C ARG A 146 -9.01 -7.73 17.14
N LYS A 147 -10.18 -7.31 17.65
CA LYS A 147 -11.34 -6.98 16.80
C LYS A 147 -11.05 -5.82 15.85
N ILE A 148 -10.41 -4.76 16.35
CA ILE A 148 -10.04 -3.61 15.51
C ILE A 148 -8.98 -4.02 14.48
N GLN A 149 -8.00 -4.86 14.83
CA GLN A 149 -7.01 -5.41 13.89
C GLN A 149 -7.68 -6.18 12.75
N PHE A 150 -8.71 -6.97 13.06
CA PHE A 150 -9.45 -7.70 12.04
C PHE A 150 -10.17 -6.77 11.06
N GLU A 151 -10.81 -5.72 11.55
CA GLU A 151 -11.46 -4.72 10.70
C GLU A 151 -10.45 -3.90 9.88
N TYR A 152 -9.31 -3.54 10.49
CA TYR A 152 -8.19 -2.92 9.79
C TYR A 152 -7.70 -3.81 8.64
N ASN A 153 -7.48 -5.10 8.88
CA ASN A 153 -7.04 -6.05 7.85
C ASN A 153 -8.04 -6.20 6.71
N LYS A 154 -9.34 -6.16 7.00
CA LYS A 154 -10.37 -6.13 5.95
C LYS A 154 -10.26 -4.86 5.10
N ALA A 155 -10.12 -3.69 5.73
CA ALA A 155 -9.97 -2.42 5.03
C ALA A 155 -8.70 -2.43 4.15
N VAL A 156 -7.57 -2.90 4.68
CA VAL A 156 -6.31 -3.03 3.94
C VAL A 156 -6.47 -3.91 2.71
N ARG A 157 -7.14 -5.07 2.83
CA ARG A 157 -7.38 -5.97 1.69
C ARG A 157 -8.22 -5.32 0.61
N ARG A 158 -9.26 -4.56 0.98
CA ARG A 158 -10.10 -3.83 0.02
C ARG A 158 -9.32 -2.72 -0.66
N ALA A 159 -8.64 -1.87 0.10
CA ALA A 159 -7.80 -0.79 -0.42
C ALA A 159 -6.70 -1.33 -1.36
N HIS A 160 -5.99 -2.39 -0.96
CA HIS A 160 -4.99 -3.06 -1.81
C HIS A 160 -5.61 -3.58 -3.11
N SER A 161 -6.78 -4.21 -3.05
CA SER A 161 -7.47 -4.68 -4.26
C SER A 161 -7.89 -3.52 -5.17
N GLN A 162 -8.33 -2.40 -4.61
CA GLN A 162 -8.64 -1.19 -5.37
C GLN A 162 -7.38 -0.62 -6.02
N MET A 163 -6.26 -0.52 -5.30
CA MET A 163 -4.99 -0.05 -5.86
C MET A 163 -4.51 -0.91 -7.03
N LEU A 164 -4.67 -2.24 -6.97
CA LEU A 164 -4.34 -3.13 -8.09
C LEU A 164 -5.32 -3.04 -9.27
N LYS A 165 -6.58 -2.68 -9.00
CA LYS A 165 -7.64 -2.61 -10.01
C LYS A 165 -7.88 -1.20 -10.55
N ALA A 166 -7.26 -0.18 -9.95
CA ALA A 166 -7.43 1.21 -10.37
C ALA A 166 -7.19 1.29 -11.88
N LYS A 167 -8.27 1.53 -12.60
CA LYS A 167 -8.24 2.02 -13.97
C LYS A 167 -8.22 3.53 -13.82
N GLU A 168 -7.21 4.16 -14.40
CA GLU A 168 -7.28 5.58 -14.72
C GLU A 168 -8.53 5.87 -15.55
#